data_AF-A0A519CZ40-F1
#
_entry.id   AF-A0A519CZ40-F1
#
_cell.length_a   1.000
_cell.length_b   1.000
_cell.length_c   1.000
_cell.angle_alpha   90.00
_cell.angle_beta   90.00
_cell.angle_gamma   90.00
#
_symmetry.space_group_name_H-M   'P 1'
#
loop_
_entity.id
_entity.type
_entity.pdbx_description
1 polymer ?
#
loop_
_entity_poly.entity_id
_entity_poly.type
_entity_poly.pdbx_seq_one_letter_code
_entity_poly.pdbx_strand_id
1 'polypeptide(L)'
;MVEVRMSRRVRKILRQIHKSTTHYKLQELASNVQSDLDRRNLSYDEALTLGNQIQAKADLIQGDTIVYAISDRDAYRKTLELYLRDGLLTRTEQLLLWEERRRLGIPDETHDKLLNQLLLQWKKQGKKIDIQRFSKPEVRGKTADES
;
A
#
# COMPACT_ATOMS: atom_id res chain seq x y z
N MET A 1 6.42 -17.65 18.99
CA MET A 1 6.60 -16.52 18.05
C MET A 1 8.07 -16.17 18.04
N VAL A 2 8.79 -16.45 16.96
CA VAL A 2 10.23 -16.17 16.87
C VAL A 2 10.40 -14.66 16.69
N GLU A 3 10.93 -13.95 17.69
CA GLU A 3 11.37 -12.57 17.51
C GLU A 3 12.51 -12.57 16.49
N VAL A 4 12.20 -12.22 15.24
CA VAL A 4 13.22 -11.91 14.24
C VAL A 4 14.02 -10.72 14.78
N ARG A 5 15.26 -10.97 15.23
CA ARG A 5 16.13 -9.95 15.79
C ARG A 5 16.41 -8.87 14.75
N MET A 6 15.66 -7.77 14.82
CA MET A 6 15.81 -6.63 13.92
C MET A 6 17.24 -6.09 13.99
N SER A 7 17.85 -5.90 12.82
CA SER A 7 19.20 -5.37 12.70
C SER A 7 19.30 -3.99 13.38
N ARG A 8 20.51 -3.62 13.83
CA ARG A 8 20.73 -2.29 14.43
C ARG A 8 20.31 -1.16 13.49
N ARG A 9 20.47 -1.39 12.17
CA ARG A 9 20.08 -0.47 11.10
C ARG A 9 18.57 -0.28 11.04
N VAL A 10 17.79 -1.36 10.95
CA VAL A 10 16.33 -1.31 10.95
C VAL A 10 15.80 -0.58 12.18
N ARG A 11 16.33 -0.89 13.37
CA ARG A 11 15.93 -0.20 14.61
C ARG A 11 16.24 1.31 14.59
N LYS A 12 17.35 1.72 13.98
CA LYS A 12 17.68 3.13 13.81
C LYS A 12 16.68 3.82 12.88
N ILE A 13 16.35 3.20 11.75
CA ILE A 13 15.39 3.75 10.79
C ILE A 13 13.99 3.83 11.41
N LEU A 14 13.53 2.79 12.11
CA LEU A 14 12.25 2.80 12.84
C LEU A 14 12.13 3.99 13.80
N ARG A 15 13.19 4.28 14.56
CA ARG A 15 13.21 5.46 15.45
C ARG A 15 13.08 6.77 14.67
N GLN A 16 13.65 6.87 13.47
CA GLN A 16 13.53 8.05 12.62
C GLN A 16 12.11 8.19 12.05
N ILE A 17 11.48 7.07 11.65
CA ILE A 17 10.09 7.04 11.18
C ILE A 17 9.17 7.58 12.28
N HIS A 18 9.25 7.04 13.51
CA HIS A 18 8.38 7.46 14.61
C HIS A 18 8.50 8.95 14.95
N LYS A 19 9.71 9.51 14.82
CA LYS A 19 10.00 10.94 15.07
C LYS A 19 9.61 11.86 13.91
N SER A 20 9.33 11.32 12.73
CA SER A 20 9.02 12.14 11.56
C SER A 20 7.63 12.76 11.69
N THR A 21 7.50 14.04 11.33
CA THR A 21 6.25 14.82 11.46
C THR A 21 5.73 15.33 10.12
N THR A 22 6.45 15.08 9.02
CA THR A 22 6.07 15.54 7.68
C THR A 22 6.13 14.41 6.65
N HIS A 23 5.23 14.46 5.66
CA HIS A 23 5.22 13.56 4.50
C HIS A 23 6.56 13.61 3.74
N TYR A 24 7.16 14.79 3.60
CA TYR A 24 8.47 14.96 2.97
C TYR A 24 9.55 14.12 3.66
N LYS A 25 9.64 14.17 4.99
CA LYS A 25 10.66 13.40 5.73
C LYS A 25 10.44 11.89 5.62
N LEU A 26 9.18 11.47 5.63
CA LEU A 26 8.81 10.08 5.39
C LEU A 26 9.19 9.61 3.97
N GLN A 27 9.01 10.46 2.95
CA GLN A 27 9.44 10.17 1.59
C GLN A 27 10.97 10.06 1.48
N GLU A 28 11.71 10.92 2.18
CA GLU A 28 13.17 10.82 2.23
C GLU A 28 13.62 9.50 2.88
N LEU A 29 13.00 9.11 4.01
CA LEU A 29 13.25 7.82 4.65
C LEU A 29 12.90 6.65 3.73
N ALA A 30 11.78 6.71 3.02
CA ALA A 30 11.39 5.68 2.05
C ALA A 30 12.42 5.51 0.93
N SER A 31 12.93 6.63 0.41
CA SER A 31 13.96 6.65 -0.64
C SER A 31 15.29 6.08 -0.15
N ASN A 32 15.64 6.34 1.12
CA ASN A 32 16.81 5.74 1.76
C ASN A 32 16.65 4.23 1.97
N VAL A 33 15.46 3.75 2.36
CA VAL A 33 15.17 2.33 2.49
C VAL A 33 15.30 1.61 1.14
N GLN A 34 14.77 2.21 0.06
CA GLN A 34 14.95 1.69 -1.30
C GLN A 34 16.43 1.59 -1.66
N SER A 35 17.18 2.67 -1.45
CA SER A 35 18.62 2.69 -1.74
C SER A 35 19.40 1.64 -0.94
N ASP A 36 19.00 1.38 0.30
CA ASP A 36 19.61 0.36 1.14
C ASP A 36 19.26 -1.06 0.70
N LEU A 37 18.02 -1.29 0.24
CA LEU A 37 17.63 -2.55 -0.37
C LEU A 37 18.43 -2.80 -1.66
N ASP A 38 18.53 -1.81 -2.54
CA ASP A 38 19.25 -1.92 -3.82
C ASP A 38 20.74 -2.23 -3.61
N ARG A 39 21.33 -1.64 -2.57
CA ARG A 39 22.72 -1.90 -2.14
C ARG A 39 22.89 -3.19 -1.35
N ARG A 40 21.81 -3.96 -1.13
CA ARG A 40 21.78 -5.20 -0.33
C ARG A 40 22.19 -4.99 1.15
N ASN A 41 21.99 -3.79 1.66
CA ASN A 41 22.17 -3.45 3.07
C ASN A 41 20.96 -3.81 3.94
N LEU A 42 19.81 -4.07 3.31
CA LEU A 42 18.57 -4.55 3.91
C LEU A 42 18.05 -5.74 3.12
N SER A 43 17.38 -6.67 3.80
CA SER A 43 16.57 -7.67 3.12
C SER A 43 15.27 -7.05 2.58
N TYR A 44 14.60 -7.74 1.66
CA TYR A 44 13.27 -7.34 1.20
C TYR A 44 12.27 -7.27 2.35
N ASP A 45 12.26 -8.26 3.26
CA ASP A 45 11.35 -8.29 4.40
C ASP A 45 11.59 -7.14 5.38
N GLU A 46 12.86 -6.76 5.60
CA GLU A 46 13.21 -5.58 6.41
C GLU A 46 12.73 -4.29 5.73
N ALA A 47 12.92 -4.17 4.42
CA ALA A 47 12.47 -3.02 3.64
C ALA A 47 10.94 -2.91 3.63
N LEU A 48 10.24 -4.03 3.45
CA LEU A 48 8.78 -4.13 3.49
C LEU A 48 8.24 -3.73 4.87
N THR A 49 8.86 -4.24 5.94
CA THR A 49 8.51 -3.89 7.32
C THR A 49 8.66 -2.38 7.55
N LEU A 50 9.80 -1.81 7.14
CA LEU A 50 10.06 -0.38 7.28
C LEU A 50 9.08 0.46 6.45
N GLY A 51 8.78 0.07 5.21
CA GLY A 51 7.87 0.82 4.36
C GLY A 51 6.41 0.75 4.83
N ASN A 52 5.96 -0.38 5.38
CA ASN A 52 4.67 -0.48 6.05
C ASN A 52 4.58 0.47 7.26
N GLN A 53 5.64 0.59 8.05
CA GLN A 53 5.70 1.55 9.17
C GLN A 53 5.72 3.00 8.69
N ILE A 54 6.39 3.29 7.57
CA ILE A 54 6.37 4.62 6.93
C ILE A 54 4.94 4.99 6.51
N GLN A 55 4.22 4.08 5.86
CA GLN A 55 2.83 4.29 5.44
C GLN A 55 1.92 4.54 6.65
N ALA A 56 2.01 3.68 7.67
CA ALA A 56 1.22 3.83 8.89
C ALA A 56 1.49 5.18 9.58
N LYS A 57 2.74 5.65 9.57
CA LYS A 57 3.09 6.97 10.11
C LYS A 57 2.58 8.11 9.22
N ALA A 58 2.60 7.96 7.90
CA ALA A 58 2.08 8.95 6.97
C ALA A 58 0.58 9.18 7.18
N ASP A 59 -0.19 8.12 7.40
CA ASP A 59 -1.64 8.21 7.65
C ASP A 59 -2.00 9.04 8.89
N LEU A 60 -1.09 9.17 9.85
CA LEU A 60 -1.27 9.98 11.07
C LEU A 60 -0.97 11.47 10.86
N ILE A 61 -0.32 11.83 9.75
CA ILE A 61 0.06 13.21 9.44
C ILE A 61 -1.02 13.81 8.55
N GLN A 62 -1.42 15.04 8.83
CA GLN A 62 -2.40 15.74 7.99
C GLN A 62 -1.85 15.99 6.58
N GLY A 63 -2.67 15.71 5.56
CA GLY A 63 -2.39 15.97 4.15
C GLY A 63 -2.60 14.74 3.26
N ASP A 64 -2.71 14.97 1.95
CA ASP A 64 -3.02 13.94 0.95
C ASP A 64 -1.80 13.54 0.10
N THR A 65 -0.59 13.75 0.62
CA THR A 65 0.63 13.43 -0.14
C THR A 65 0.92 11.95 -0.07
N ILE A 66 0.96 11.28 -1.22
CA ILE A 66 1.34 9.87 -1.31
C ILE A 66 2.83 9.75 -0.97
N VAL A 67 3.14 8.94 0.05
CA VAL A 67 4.50 8.50 0.33
C VAL A 67 4.75 7.19 -0.40
N TYR A 68 5.78 7.15 -1.23
CA TYR A 68 6.17 5.98 -2.02
C TYR A 68 7.20 5.17 -1.23
N ALA A 69 6.74 4.20 -0.47
CA ALA A 69 7.57 3.29 0.33
C ALA A 69 7.30 1.84 -0.07
N ILE A 70 8.35 0.99 -0.10
CA ILE A 70 8.21 -0.46 -0.35
C ILE A 70 7.29 -1.06 0.72
N SER A 71 6.04 -1.31 0.37
CA SER A 71 4.96 -1.64 1.32
C SER A 71 3.90 -2.46 0.63
N ASP A 72 3.06 -3.14 1.42
CA ASP A 72 1.88 -3.84 0.90
C ASP A 72 0.95 -2.86 0.17
N ARG A 73 0.83 -1.63 0.69
CA ARG A 73 0.10 -0.54 0.05
C ARG A 73 0.70 -0.17 -1.31
N ASP A 74 2.01 -0.11 -1.42
CA ASP A 74 2.70 0.21 -2.68
C ASP A 74 2.56 -0.91 -3.71
N ALA A 75 2.66 -2.18 -3.27
CA ALA A 75 2.38 -3.33 -4.11
C ALA A 75 0.93 -3.28 -4.63
N TYR A 76 -0.04 -3.02 -3.75
CA TYR A 76 -1.44 -2.87 -4.13
C TYR A 76 -1.69 -1.71 -5.10
N ARG A 77 -1.08 -0.55 -4.84
CA ARG A 77 -1.16 0.64 -5.71
C ARG A 77 -0.65 0.33 -7.12
N LYS A 78 0.49 -0.37 -7.24
CA LYS A 78 1.05 -0.79 -8.55
C LYS A 78 0.09 -1.71 -9.30
N THR A 79 -0.54 -2.66 -8.62
CA THR A 79 -1.57 -3.53 -9.21
C THR A 79 -2.78 -2.72 -9.68
N LEU A 80 -3.22 -1.75 -8.87
CA LEU A 80 -4.33 -0.86 -9.23
C LEU A 80 -4.00 0.01 -10.46
N GLU A 81 -2.79 0.57 -10.52
CA GLU A 81 -2.30 1.33 -11.68
C GLU A 81 -2.21 0.47 -12.94
N LEU A 82 -1.80 -0.79 -12.80
CA LEU A 82 -1.73 -1.74 -13.91
C LEU A 82 -3.11 -2.00 -14.50
N TYR A 83 -4.11 -2.30 -13.68
CA TYR A 83 -5.47 -2.57 -14.18
C TYR A 83 -6.16 -1.34 -14.71
N LEU A 84 -5.86 -0.16 -14.18
CA LEU A 84 -6.42 1.05 -14.75
C LEU A 84 -5.80 1.36 -16.13
N ARG A 85 -4.63 0.82 -16.51
CA ARG A 85 -3.73 1.37 -17.56
C ARG A 85 -4.39 1.65 -18.90
N ASP A 86 -5.36 0.83 -19.31
CA ASP A 86 -6.10 0.95 -20.56
C ASP A 86 -7.34 1.88 -20.48
N GLY A 87 -7.63 2.41 -19.30
CA GLY A 87 -8.76 3.28 -19.02
C GLY A 87 -10.06 2.54 -18.71
N LEU A 88 -10.03 1.23 -18.48
CA LEU A 88 -11.21 0.44 -18.15
C LEU A 88 -10.94 -0.48 -16.97
N LEU A 89 -11.64 -0.28 -15.86
CA LEU A 89 -11.60 -1.22 -14.74
C LEU A 89 -12.75 -2.23 -14.85
N THR A 90 -12.44 -3.42 -15.35
CA THR A 90 -13.43 -4.48 -15.59
C THR A 90 -13.94 -5.10 -14.29
N ARG A 91 -15.08 -5.81 -14.36
CA ARG A 91 -15.60 -6.57 -13.21
C ARG A 91 -14.60 -7.62 -12.70
N THR A 92 -13.87 -8.26 -13.60
CA THR A 92 -12.87 -9.29 -13.26
C THR A 92 -11.70 -8.67 -12.51
N GLU A 93 -11.16 -7.54 -12.98
CA GLU A 93 -10.07 -6.84 -12.30
C GLU A 93 -10.49 -6.31 -10.93
N GLN A 94 -11.74 -5.84 -10.80
CA GLN A 94 -12.28 -5.46 -9.50
C GLN A 94 -12.39 -6.64 -8.53
N LEU A 95 -12.72 -7.84 -9.02
CA LEU A 95 -12.68 -9.05 -8.20
C LEU A 95 -11.25 -9.41 -7.79
N LEU A 96 -10.29 -9.35 -8.71
CA LEU A 96 -8.87 -9.61 -8.41
C LEU A 96 -8.31 -8.59 -7.40
N LEU A 97 -8.64 -7.31 -7.56
CA LEU A 97 -8.32 -6.26 -6.58
C LEU A 97 -8.99 -6.51 -5.22
N TRP A 98 -10.20 -7.08 -5.22
CA TRP A 98 -10.92 -7.46 -4.01
C TRP A 98 -10.27 -8.64 -3.27
N GLU A 99 -9.68 -9.59 -3.99
CA GLU A 99 -8.93 -10.68 -3.38
C GLU A 99 -7.57 -10.20 -2.85
N GLU A 100 -6.86 -9.41 -3.67
CA GLU A 100 -5.54 -8.90 -3.36
C GLU A 100 -5.54 -8.01 -2.11
N ARG A 101 -6.53 -7.12 -1.99
CA ARG A 101 -6.68 -6.29 -0.78
C ARG A 101 -6.86 -7.16 0.48
N ARG A 102 -7.61 -8.28 0.41
CA ARG A 102 -7.79 -9.16 1.57
C ARG A 102 -6.49 -9.88 1.92
N ARG A 103 -5.77 -10.34 0.89
CA ARG A 103 -4.46 -11.01 1.05
C ARG A 103 -3.44 -10.09 1.74
N LEU A 104 -3.45 -8.81 1.39
CA LEU A 104 -2.53 -7.79 1.90
C LEU A 104 -3.06 -7.06 3.16
N GLY A 105 -4.29 -7.35 3.62
CA GLY A 105 -4.91 -6.65 4.74
C GLY A 105 -5.22 -5.17 4.47
N ILE A 106 -5.41 -4.78 3.22
CA ILE A 106 -5.76 -3.41 2.82
C ILE A 106 -7.25 -3.17 3.05
N PRO A 107 -7.63 -2.20 3.91
CA PRO A 107 -9.03 -1.90 4.18
C PRO A 107 -9.68 -1.15 3.01
N ASP A 108 -11.02 -1.25 2.92
CA ASP A 108 -11.81 -0.63 1.85
C ASP A 108 -11.53 0.87 1.71
N GLU A 109 -11.43 1.59 2.82
CA GLU A 109 -11.12 3.03 2.82
C GLU A 109 -9.75 3.35 2.21
N THR A 110 -8.75 2.48 2.41
CA THR A 110 -7.43 2.66 1.80
C THR A 110 -7.49 2.41 0.29
N HIS A 111 -8.26 1.40 -0.14
CA HIS A 111 -8.52 1.19 -1.56
C HIS A 111 -9.19 2.41 -2.20
N ASP A 112 -10.27 2.91 -1.61
CA ASP A 112 -11.03 4.05 -2.16
C ASP A 112 -10.17 5.31 -2.23
N LYS A 113 -9.35 5.59 -1.20
CA LYS A 113 -8.40 6.71 -1.21
C LYS A 113 -7.38 6.58 -2.34
N LEU A 114 -6.74 5.42 -2.49
CA LEU A 114 -5.76 5.17 -3.54
C LEU A 114 -6.38 5.29 -4.93
N LEU A 115 -7.55 4.67 -5.13
CA LEU A 115 -8.28 4.74 -6.39
C LEU A 115 -8.58 6.20 -6.74
N ASN A 116 -9.19 6.96 -5.83
CA ASN A 116 -9.53 8.36 -6.07
C ASN A 116 -8.31 9.23 -6.39
N GLN A 117 -7.19 9.01 -5.68
CA GLN A 117 -5.94 9.71 -5.95
C GLN A 117 -5.41 9.42 -7.37
N LEU A 118 -5.44 8.16 -7.81
CA LEU A 118 -5.02 7.75 -9.16
C LEU A 118 -5.97 8.31 -10.23
N LEU A 119 -7.28 8.20 -10.02
CA LEU A 119 -8.29 8.78 -10.93
C LEU A 119 -8.07 10.29 -11.10
N LEU A 120 -7.78 11.00 -10.00
CA LEU A 120 -7.51 12.44 -10.06
C LEU A 120 -6.24 12.76 -10.86
N GLN A 121 -5.15 12.00 -10.63
CA GLN A 121 -3.91 12.19 -11.39
C GLN A 121 -4.13 11.96 -12.90
N TRP A 122 -4.91 10.95 -13.25
CA TRP A 122 -5.15 10.60 -14.65
C TRP A 122 -6.14 11.53 -15.34
N LYS A 123 -7.15 12.02 -14.60
CA LYS A 123 -8.02 13.10 -15.06
C LYS A 123 -7.22 14.36 -15.39
N LYS A 124 -6.21 14.70 -14.58
CA LYS A 124 -5.27 15.80 -14.88
C LYS A 124 -4.43 15.54 -16.14
N GLN A 125 -4.18 14.28 -16.49
CA GLN A 125 -3.51 13.88 -17.74
C GLN A 125 -4.48 13.79 -18.94
N GLY A 126 -5.76 14.13 -18.77
CA GLY A 126 -6.77 14.06 -19.84
C GLY A 126 -7.25 12.65 -20.18
N LYS A 127 -6.91 11.63 -19.37
CA LYS A 127 -7.36 10.25 -19.60
C LYS A 127 -8.81 10.08 -19.13
N LYS A 128 -9.62 9.41 -19.94
CA LYS A 128 -10.96 8.95 -19.55
C LYS A 128 -10.82 7.56 -18.92
N ILE A 129 -11.46 7.37 -17.78
CA ILE A 129 -11.48 6.09 -17.07
C ILE A 129 -12.94 5.68 -16.92
N ASP A 130 -13.24 4.45 -17.31
CA ASP A 130 -14.52 3.80 -17.09
C ASP A 130 -14.35 2.70 -16.05
N ILE A 131 -15.27 2.62 -15.08
CA ILE A 131 -15.24 1.63 -14.01
C ILE A 131 -16.57 0.88 -14.06
N GLN A 132 -16.50 -0.41 -14.40
CA GLN A 132 -17.71 -1.23 -14.47
C GLN A 132 -18.34 -1.37 -13.08
N ARG A 133 -19.68 -1.50 -13.02
CA ARG A 133 -20.36 -1.74 -11.74
C ARG A 133 -19.93 -3.11 -11.19
N PHE A 134 -19.39 -3.09 -9.97
CA PHE A 134 -19.01 -4.29 -9.22
C PHE A 134 -19.80 -4.37 -7.91
N SER A 135 -20.12 -5.60 -7.50
CA SER A 135 -20.66 -5.88 -6.17
C SER A 135 -19.71 -6.85 -5.48
N LYS A 136 -19.32 -6.53 -4.25
CA LYS A 136 -18.39 -7.35 -3.45
C LYS A 136 -19.04 -8.72 -3.24
N PRO A 137 -18.33 -9.83 -3.49
CA PRO A 137 -18.87 -11.15 -3.22
C PRO A 137 -19.12 -11.30 -1.71
N GLU A 138 -20.23 -11.95 -1.35
CA GLU A 138 -20.49 -12.32 0.04
C GLU A 138 -19.38 -13.23 0.55
N VAL A 139 -18.74 -12.84 1.65
CA VAL A 139 -17.76 -13.69 2.31
C VAL A 139 -18.54 -14.83 2.96
N ARG A 140 -18.58 -16.02 2.33
CA ARG A 140 -19.06 -17.24 2.99
C ARG A 140 -18.14 -17.56 4.18
N GLY A 141 -18.42 -16.97 5.33
CA GLY A 141 -17.87 -17.37 6.61
C GLY A 141 -18.57 -18.64 7.07
N LYS A 142 -17.78 -19.62 7.50
CA LYS A 142 -18.21 -20.89 8.10
C LYS A 142 -19.36 -20.70 9.11
N THR A 143 -20.57 -21.08 8.73
CA THR A 143 -21.53 -21.71 9.65
C THR A 143 -21.39 -23.20 9.40
N ALA A 144 -20.41 -23.82 10.06
CA ALA A 144 -20.46 -25.25 10.31
C ALA A 144 -20.96 -25.38 11.74
N ASP A 145 -22.22 -25.81 11.81
CA ASP A 145 -22.99 -26.20 12.99
C ASP A 145 -22.14 -26.65 14.18
N GLU A 146 -22.23 -25.90 15.28
CA GLU A 146 -22.27 -26.50 16.60
C GLU A 146 -23.71 -27.02 16.76
N SER A 147 -23.87 -28.33 16.69
CA SER A 147 -25.07 -29.08 17.09
C SER A 147 -24.64 -30.37 17.77
#